data_AF-A0A7C3L107-F1
#
_entry.id   AF-A0A7C3L107-F1
#
_cell.length_a   1.000
_cell.length_b   1.000
_cell.length_c   1.000
_cell.angle_alpha   90.00
_cell.angle_beta   90.00
_cell.angle_gamma   90.00
#
_symmetry.space_group_name_H-M   'P 1'
#
loop_
_entity.id
_entity.type
_entity.pdbx_description
1 polymer ?
#
loop_
_entity_poly.entity_id
_entity_poly.type
_entity_poly.pdbx_seq_one_letter_code
_entity_poly.pdbx_strand_id
1 'polypeptide(L)'
;MAAPRRSGGRGCFGGRLVSCMRDVMQMPANLIPVSEFVGEKMAGVTRRFEAQLASDLPPVNQLCAHVERYRGKMLRPTLVLLCGLAAYARAGSEEAERSIGEDHERAAAVCEMVHMATLVHDDVLDEADTRRRGETVNRLRGNEAAVILGDYLIASAYHLCSQIRHGGHRSALAVGRASMVLCAGELLQLHHRDNYSLDERTYFEIVDRKTAELIATSCELGAFHSGADEAMCARLSEFGRKLGVAFQIQDDLLDLTGTEASVGKSVGKDLEKGKMTLPLVHHLASADALTRGRTLALIESAGERAGAGAEETLRAALASTGSIRYASETATRLVREAKALLEALAASPAKSVLLLMADAVVDRTY
;
A
#
# COMPACT_ATOMS: atom_id res chain seq x y z
N MET A 1 7.70 38.22 32.39
CA MET A 1 7.17 36.84 32.43
C MET A 1 7.42 36.19 31.08
N ALA A 2 8.34 35.23 31.03
CA ALA A 2 8.79 34.60 29.79
C ALA A 2 7.78 33.54 29.31
N ALA A 3 7.45 33.58 28.02
CA ALA A 3 6.62 32.58 27.36
C ALA A 3 7.37 31.23 27.25
N PRO A 4 6.67 30.08 27.38
CA PRO A 4 7.32 28.79 27.26
C PRO A 4 7.66 28.52 25.79
N ARG A 5 8.96 28.31 25.54
CA ARG A 5 9.48 27.82 24.26
C ARG A 5 8.91 26.43 23.99
N ARG A 6 8.08 26.29 22.94
CA ARG A 6 7.74 24.98 22.36
C ARG A 6 8.99 24.46 21.63
N SER A 7 9.62 23.44 22.19
CA SER A 7 10.62 22.62 21.51
C SER A 7 9.93 21.86 20.37
N GLY A 8 10.07 22.37 19.15
CA GLY A 8 9.68 21.65 17.94
C GLY A 8 10.58 20.44 17.75
N GLY A 9 10.03 19.23 17.86
CA GLY A 9 10.65 18.01 17.37
C GLY A 9 10.66 18.01 15.85
N ARG A 10 11.62 18.74 15.26
CA ARG A 10 11.96 18.61 13.83
C ARG A 10 12.86 17.39 13.65
N GLY A 11 12.50 16.52 12.72
CA GLY A 11 13.41 15.62 12.04
C GLY A 11 13.68 14.27 12.73
N CYS A 12 13.00 13.20 12.30
CA CYS A 12 13.59 11.86 12.16
C CYS A 12 12.62 10.84 11.50
N PHE A 13 11.99 11.19 10.36
CA PHE A 13 11.12 10.23 9.65
C PHE A 13 11.79 9.59 8.42
N GLY A 14 12.64 10.32 7.68
CA GLY A 14 13.51 9.72 6.64
C GLY A 14 14.40 8.61 7.21
N GLY A 15 14.87 8.79 8.46
CA GLY A 15 15.64 7.78 9.19
C GLY A 15 14.85 6.52 9.57
N ARG A 16 13.51 6.57 9.68
CA ARG A 16 12.68 5.39 10.02
C ARG A 16 12.42 4.49 8.81
N LEU A 17 12.35 5.04 7.59
CA LEU A 17 12.28 4.22 6.39
C LEU A 17 13.63 3.53 6.13
N VAL A 18 14.72 4.30 6.22
CA VAL A 18 16.08 3.79 6.09
C VAL A 18 16.42 2.80 7.20
N SER A 19 15.95 3.01 8.45
CA SER A 19 16.06 2.03 9.55
C SER A 19 15.18 0.80 9.30
N CYS A 20 13.92 0.95 8.86
CA CYS A 20 13.08 -0.19 8.51
C CYS A 20 13.66 -1.00 7.33
N MET A 21 14.32 -0.35 6.36
CA MET A 21 15.01 -1.00 5.24
C MET A 21 16.37 -1.58 5.66
N ARG A 22 17.11 -0.95 6.59
CA ARG A 22 18.38 -1.47 7.13
C ARG A 22 18.19 -2.67 8.05
N ASP A 23 17.26 -2.57 8.99
CA ASP A 23 17.15 -3.50 10.12
C ASP A 23 16.34 -4.74 9.76
N VAL A 24 15.47 -4.67 8.73
CA VAL A 24 14.58 -5.78 8.32
C VAL A 24 15.07 -6.50 7.05
N MET A 25 15.77 -5.82 6.12
CA MET A 25 16.12 -6.42 4.81
C MET A 25 17.60 -6.86 4.66
N GLN A 26 18.42 -6.83 5.72
CA GLN A 26 19.87 -7.12 5.66
C GLN A 26 20.55 -6.52 4.41
N MET A 27 20.32 -5.23 4.19
CA MET A 27 20.62 -4.60 2.91
C MET A 27 22.14 -4.63 2.60
N PRO A 28 22.55 -5.13 1.41
CA PRO A 28 23.95 -5.15 1.01
C PRO A 28 24.60 -3.76 1.08
N ALA A 29 25.86 -3.69 1.52
CA ALA A 29 26.57 -2.43 1.75
C ALA A 29 26.61 -1.52 0.51
N ASN A 30 26.67 -2.12 -0.68
CA ASN A 30 26.67 -1.40 -1.96
C ASN A 30 25.32 -0.72 -2.31
N LEU A 31 24.23 -1.02 -1.58
CA LEU A 31 22.92 -0.40 -1.77
C LEU A 31 22.60 0.67 -0.72
N ILE A 32 23.47 0.85 0.28
CA ILE A 32 23.30 1.91 1.29
C ILE A 32 23.22 3.31 0.66
N PRO A 33 24.09 3.70 -0.29
CA PRO A 33 24.07 5.06 -0.83
C PRO A 33 22.75 5.42 -1.52
N VAL A 34 22.20 4.53 -2.36
CA VAL A 34 20.93 4.78 -3.05
C VAL A 34 19.75 4.86 -2.06
N SER A 35 19.78 4.06 -0.99
CA SER A 35 18.75 4.10 0.05
C SER A 35 18.82 5.37 0.90
N GLU A 36 20.03 5.87 1.19
CA GLU A 36 20.22 7.16 1.84
C GLU A 36 19.72 8.30 0.95
N PHE A 37 20.06 8.27 -0.35
CA PHE A 37 19.57 9.22 -1.33
C PHE A 37 18.03 9.24 -1.43
N VAL A 38 17.40 8.07 -1.50
CA VAL A 38 15.93 7.96 -1.45
C VAL A 38 15.38 8.53 -0.13
N GLY A 39 16.08 8.30 0.98
CA GLY A 39 15.75 8.90 2.28
C GLY A 39 15.80 10.44 2.28
N GLU A 40 16.78 11.05 1.63
CA GLU A 40 16.87 12.50 1.46
C GLU A 40 15.71 13.05 0.61
N LYS A 41 15.43 12.41 -0.54
CA LYS A 41 14.30 12.78 -1.41
C LYS A 41 12.96 12.59 -0.71
N MET A 42 12.82 11.57 0.13
CA MET A 42 11.63 11.35 0.96
C MET A 42 11.37 12.52 1.92
N ALA A 43 12.42 13.19 2.42
CA ALA A 43 12.24 14.41 3.19
C ALA A 43 11.64 15.56 2.34
N GLY A 44 11.99 15.63 1.05
CA GLY A 44 11.34 16.52 0.08
C GLY A 44 9.87 16.20 -0.14
N VAL A 45 9.54 14.92 -0.36
CA VAL A 45 8.15 14.41 -0.46
C VAL A 45 7.33 14.82 0.77
N THR A 46 7.89 14.59 1.97
CA THR A 46 7.27 14.91 3.25
C THR A 46 6.95 16.39 3.36
N ARG A 47 7.92 17.27 3.03
CA ARG A 47 7.72 18.72 3.06
C ARG A 47 6.62 19.17 2.09
N ARG A 48 6.54 18.60 0.89
CA ARG A 48 5.52 18.95 -0.10
C ARG A 48 4.14 18.51 0.33
N PHE A 49 4.03 17.30 0.90
CA PHE A 49 2.78 16.81 1.46
C PHE A 49 2.28 17.75 2.57
N GLU A 50 3.15 18.09 3.53
CA GLU A 50 2.82 18.97 4.66
C GLU A 50 2.42 20.38 4.19
N ALA A 51 3.21 20.95 3.28
CA ALA A 51 2.93 22.28 2.73
C ALA A 51 1.59 22.33 1.98
N GLN A 52 1.22 21.24 1.29
CA GLN A 52 -0.03 21.17 0.54
C GLN A 52 -1.27 21.03 1.44
N LEU A 53 -1.14 20.50 2.66
CA LEU A 53 -2.24 20.40 3.63
C LEU A 53 -2.31 21.56 4.62
N ALA A 54 -1.37 22.50 4.56
CA ALA A 54 -1.38 23.67 5.42
C ALA A 54 -2.57 24.58 5.10
N SER A 55 -3.37 24.90 6.11
CA SER A 55 -4.51 25.81 6.02
C SER A 55 -4.36 26.97 7.00
N ASP A 56 -4.95 28.13 6.69
CA ASP A 56 -5.12 29.23 7.63
C ASP A 56 -6.21 28.95 8.68
N LEU A 57 -7.04 27.93 8.46
CA LEU A 57 -8.12 27.54 9.35
C LEU A 57 -7.65 26.50 10.39
N PRO A 58 -7.68 26.82 11.70
CA PRO A 58 -7.27 25.88 12.75
C PRO A 58 -8.01 24.52 12.73
N PRO A 59 -9.32 24.43 12.45
CA PRO A 59 -10.01 23.14 12.38
C PRO A 59 -9.45 22.20 11.31
N VAL A 60 -9.08 22.72 10.14
CA VAL A 60 -8.50 21.93 9.03
C VAL A 60 -7.14 21.39 9.43
N ASN A 61 -6.29 22.22 10.03
CA ASN A 61 -4.96 21.81 10.50
C ASN A 61 -5.02 20.72 11.56
N GLN A 62 -6.01 20.74 12.47
CA GLN A 62 -6.19 19.71 13.49
C GLN A 62 -6.54 18.34 12.90
N LEU A 63 -7.35 18.31 11.84
CA LEU A 63 -7.69 17.10 11.11
C LEU A 63 -6.49 16.58 10.31
N CYS A 64 -5.81 17.47 9.58
CA CYS A 64 -4.63 17.11 8.79
C CYS A 64 -3.51 16.54 9.67
N ALA A 65 -3.27 17.12 10.85
CA ALA A 65 -2.29 16.60 11.81
C ALA A 65 -2.58 15.18 12.31
N HIS A 66 -3.84 14.71 12.28
CA HIS A 66 -4.15 13.31 12.55
C HIS A 66 -3.76 12.40 11.39
N VAL A 67 -3.96 12.84 10.14
CA VAL A 67 -3.53 12.10 8.94
C VAL A 67 -2.03 11.83 8.97
N GLU A 68 -1.24 12.81 9.42
CA GLU A 68 0.23 12.68 9.51
C GLU A 68 0.67 11.56 10.45
N ARG A 69 -0.08 11.30 11.52
CA ARG A 69 0.20 10.21 12.47
C ARG A 69 -0.03 8.84 11.86
N TYR A 70 -0.90 8.75 10.85
CA TYR A 70 -1.09 7.53 10.10
C TYR A 70 -0.09 7.36 8.96
N ARG A 71 0.90 8.24 8.73
CA ARG A 71 1.89 7.98 7.67
C ARG A 71 2.69 6.71 7.97
N GLY A 72 2.76 5.84 6.97
CA GLY A 72 3.25 4.47 7.12
C GLY A 72 4.67 4.27 6.68
N LYS A 73 4.92 3.07 6.12
CA LYS A 73 6.17 2.70 5.45
C LYS A 73 6.38 3.42 4.10
N MET A 74 5.60 4.45 3.77
CA MET A 74 5.70 5.27 2.55
C MET A 74 6.07 4.51 1.27
N LEU A 75 5.47 3.34 1.05
CA LEU A 75 5.85 2.41 -0.02
C LEU A 75 5.68 3.05 -1.41
N ARG A 76 4.54 3.72 -1.62
CA ARG A 76 4.18 4.35 -2.90
C ARG A 76 5.16 5.47 -3.28
N PRO A 77 5.44 6.46 -2.39
CA PRO A 77 6.53 7.42 -2.61
C PRO A 77 7.88 6.79 -2.93
N THR A 78 8.27 5.75 -2.19
CA THR A 78 9.55 5.05 -2.42
C THR A 78 9.61 4.43 -3.81
N LEU A 79 8.51 3.82 -4.27
CA LEU A 79 8.43 3.24 -5.60
C LEU A 79 8.48 4.31 -6.70
N VAL A 80 7.86 5.48 -6.53
CA VAL A 80 8.01 6.61 -7.48
C VAL A 80 9.49 6.99 -7.62
N LEU A 81 10.19 7.17 -6.50
CA LEU A 81 11.59 7.59 -6.50
C LEU A 81 12.52 6.52 -7.10
N LEU A 82 12.36 5.26 -6.69
CA LEU A 82 13.19 4.15 -7.17
C LEU A 82 12.94 3.81 -8.65
N CYS A 83 11.67 3.79 -9.07
CA CYS A 83 11.34 3.56 -10.49
C CYS A 83 11.87 4.70 -11.35
N GLY A 84 11.85 5.94 -10.86
CA GLY A 84 12.47 7.06 -11.56
C GLY A 84 13.98 6.89 -11.72
N LEU A 85 14.68 6.56 -10.63
CA LEU A 85 16.12 6.31 -10.67
C LEU A 85 16.49 5.17 -11.62
N ALA A 86 15.72 4.09 -11.59
CA ALA A 86 15.99 2.90 -12.40
C ALA A 86 15.66 3.10 -13.88
N ALA A 87 14.64 3.90 -14.20
CA ALA A 87 14.19 4.16 -15.57
C ALA A 87 15.00 5.25 -16.29
N TYR A 88 15.82 6.02 -15.57
CA TYR A 88 16.66 7.05 -16.17
C TYR A 88 17.65 6.45 -17.19
N ALA A 89 17.80 7.10 -18.35
CA ALA A 89 18.60 6.58 -19.47
C ALA A 89 20.06 6.26 -19.09
N ARG A 90 20.63 6.97 -18.10
CA ARG A 90 21.96 6.72 -17.55
C ARG A 90 21.89 6.21 -16.10
N ALA A 91 20.98 5.27 -15.83
CA ALA A 91 20.80 4.68 -14.51
C ALA A 91 22.13 4.19 -13.92
N GLY A 92 22.38 4.48 -12.63
CA GLY A 92 23.63 4.16 -11.95
C GLY A 92 24.76 5.20 -12.08
N SER A 93 24.51 6.32 -12.78
CA SER A 93 25.43 7.48 -12.81
C SER A 93 25.04 8.55 -11.78
N GLU A 94 25.96 9.45 -11.42
CA GLU A 94 25.64 10.63 -10.59
C GLU A 94 24.56 11.53 -11.23
N GLU A 95 24.44 11.52 -12.56
CA GLU A 95 23.40 12.27 -13.28
C GLU A 95 22.00 11.68 -13.01
N ALA A 96 21.91 10.37 -12.74
CA ALA A 96 20.63 9.74 -12.38
C ALA A 96 20.10 10.27 -11.04
N GLU A 97 20.97 10.49 -10.05
CA GLU A 97 20.57 11.10 -8.78
C GLU A 97 20.11 12.55 -8.97
N ARG A 98 20.80 13.30 -9.83
CA ARG A 98 20.38 14.68 -10.18
C ARG A 98 19.08 14.72 -10.98
N SER A 99 18.68 13.61 -11.62
CA SER A 99 17.42 13.52 -12.38
C SER A 99 16.17 13.51 -11.49
N ILE A 100 16.31 13.08 -10.23
CA ILE A 100 15.19 13.07 -9.27
C ILE A 100 14.97 14.47 -8.73
N GLY A 101 14.00 15.16 -9.31
CA GLY A 101 13.70 16.56 -9.06
C GLY A 101 12.46 16.79 -8.22
N GLU A 102 12.03 18.05 -8.19
CA GLU A 102 10.81 18.44 -7.47
C GLU A 102 9.55 17.76 -7.99
N ASP A 103 9.50 17.46 -9.30
CA ASP A 103 8.32 16.87 -9.92
C ASP A 103 8.15 15.40 -9.51
N HIS A 104 9.25 14.64 -9.33
CA HIS A 104 9.21 13.31 -8.68
C HIS A 104 8.71 13.40 -7.25
N GLU A 105 9.19 14.39 -6.48
CA GLU A 105 8.77 14.56 -5.09
C GLU A 105 7.28 14.93 -5.00
N ARG A 106 6.78 15.78 -5.90
CA ARG A 106 5.35 16.12 -6.01
C ARG A 106 4.53 14.89 -6.40
N ALA A 107 4.94 14.14 -7.43
CA ALA A 107 4.24 12.93 -7.86
C ALA A 107 4.19 11.85 -6.75
N ALA A 108 5.28 11.69 -6.00
CA ALA A 108 5.35 10.83 -4.83
C ALA A 108 4.39 11.29 -3.71
N ALA A 109 4.37 12.59 -3.41
CA ALA A 109 3.45 13.14 -2.42
C ALA A 109 1.98 12.97 -2.83
N VAL A 110 1.67 13.17 -4.11
CA VAL A 110 0.34 12.93 -4.69
C VAL A 110 -0.11 11.48 -4.50
N CYS A 111 0.76 10.50 -4.80
CA CYS A 111 0.42 9.08 -4.62
C CYS A 111 0.14 8.74 -3.13
N GLU A 112 0.90 9.32 -2.21
CA GLU A 112 0.65 9.14 -0.77
C GLU A 112 -0.62 9.87 -0.31
N MET A 113 -0.93 11.04 -0.85
CA MET A 113 -2.18 11.76 -0.53
C MET A 113 -3.41 10.94 -0.91
N VAL A 114 -3.42 10.37 -2.11
CA VAL A 114 -4.50 9.46 -2.53
C VAL A 114 -4.57 8.25 -1.62
N HIS A 115 -3.44 7.62 -1.30
CA HIS A 115 -3.42 6.50 -0.36
C HIS A 115 -3.96 6.88 1.03
N MET A 116 -3.60 8.05 1.56
CA MET A 116 -4.09 8.51 2.84
C MET A 116 -5.60 8.79 2.80
N ALA A 117 -6.12 9.33 1.69
CA ALA A 117 -7.55 9.51 1.50
C ALA A 117 -8.30 8.18 1.56
N THR A 118 -7.79 7.15 0.87
CA THR A 118 -8.42 5.83 0.88
C THR A 118 -8.40 5.23 2.28
N LEU A 119 -7.32 5.38 3.05
CA LEU A 119 -7.28 4.88 4.43
C LEU A 119 -8.30 5.58 5.34
N VAL A 120 -8.48 6.90 5.20
CA VAL A 120 -9.46 7.67 5.98
C VAL A 120 -10.89 7.25 5.63
N HIS A 121 -11.19 7.05 4.34
CA HIS A 121 -12.49 6.57 3.90
C HIS A 121 -12.73 5.10 4.30
N ASP A 122 -11.73 4.24 4.15
CA ASP A 122 -11.80 2.84 4.59
C ASP A 122 -12.08 2.73 6.09
N ASP A 123 -11.47 3.58 6.93
CA ASP A 123 -11.70 3.56 8.37
C ASP A 123 -13.17 3.87 8.73
N VAL A 124 -13.87 4.67 7.91
CA VAL A 124 -15.32 4.90 8.02
C VAL A 124 -16.11 3.67 7.56
N LEU A 125 -15.77 3.11 6.40
CA LEU A 125 -16.48 1.95 5.81
C LEU A 125 -16.35 0.67 6.65
N ASP A 126 -15.20 0.50 7.29
CA ASP A 126 -14.86 -0.65 8.14
C ASP A 126 -15.23 -0.45 9.61
N GLU A 127 -15.84 0.69 9.98
CA GLU A 127 -16.14 1.09 11.37
C GLU A 127 -14.93 0.92 12.31
N ALA A 128 -13.73 1.22 11.81
CA ALA A 128 -12.50 0.94 12.53
C ALA A 128 -12.31 1.96 13.66
N ASP A 129 -12.15 1.50 14.90
CA ASP A 129 -11.82 2.35 16.06
C ASP A 129 -10.33 2.74 16.11
N THR A 130 -9.43 1.92 15.56
CA THR A 130 -7.97 2.14 15.63
C THR A 130 -7.21 1.81 14.33
N ARG A 131 -6.16 2.58 14.04
CA ARG A 131 -5.21 2.39 12.92
C ARG A 131 -3.78 2.67 13.39
N ARG A 132 -2.85 1.73 13.13
CA ARG A 132 -1.42 1.84 13.50
C ARG A 132 -1.18 2.27 14.96
N ARG A 133 -1.98 1.75 15.90
CA ARG A 133 -1.96 2.05 17.35
C ARG A 133 -2.47 3.45 17.76
N GLY A 134 -3.09 4.21 16.86
CA GLY A 134 -3.83 5.44 17.16
C GLY A 134 -5.33 5.28 16.91
N GLU A 135 -6.16 6.11 17.55
CA GLU A 135 -7.61 6.21 17.28
C GLU A 135 -7.84 6.81 15.90
N THR A 136 -8.80 6.27 15.13
CA THR A 136 -9.15 6.73 13.77
C THR A 136 -9.84 8.10 13.77
N VAL A 137 -9.90 8.78 12.61
CA VAL A 137 -10.57 10.11 12.51
C VAL A 137 -12.06 9.98 12.77
N ASN A 138 -12.72 8.95 12.25
CA ASN A 138 -14.14 8.69 12.49
C ASN A 138 -14.42 8.46 13.98
N ARG A 139 -13.53 7.77 14.70
CA ARG A 139 -13.63 7.62 16.16
C ARG A 139 -13.53 8.95 16.91
N LEU A 140 -12.60 9.80 16.50
CA LEU A 140 -12.26 11.05 17.19
C LEU A 140 -13.20 12.24 16.87
N ARG A 141 -13.78 12.24 15.67
CA ARG A 141 -14.44 13.41 15.07
C ARG A 141 -15.70 13.08 14.28
N GLY A 142 -16.13 11.82 14.23
CA GLY A 142 -17.32 11.38 13.52
C GLY A 142 -17.08 11.09 12.04
N ASN A 143 -18.03 10.38 11.43
CA ASN A 143 -17.96 9.94 10.04
C ASN A 143 -17.96 11.13 9.07
N GLU A 144 -18.71 12.20 9.35
CA GLU A 144 -18.79 13.36 8.46
C GLU A 144 -17.41 14.04 8.30
N ALA A 145 -16.68 14.21 9.41
CA ALA A 145 -15.34 14.80 9.38
C ALA A 145 -14.34 13.93 8.62
N ALA A 146 -14.43 12.61 8.77
CA ALA A 146 -13.55 11.67 8.06
C ALA A 146 -13.82 11.67 6.55
N VAL A 147 -15.09 11.65 6.12
CA VAL A 147 -15.46 11.72 4.69
C VAL A 147 -14.92 13.01 4.07
N ILE A 148 -15.20 14.17 4.68
CA ILE A 148 -14.74 15.47 4.18
C ILE A 148 -13.20 15.56 4.15
N LEU A 149 -12.52 14.97 5.14
CA LEU A 149 -11.06 14.94 5.17
C LEU A 149 -10.47 14.10 4.03
N GLY A 150 -11.06 12.96 3.71
CA GLY A 150 -10.65 12.18 2.53
C GLY A 150 -10.87 12.94 1.23
N ASP A 151 -12.00 13.64 1.09
CA ASP A 151 -12.27 14.50 -0.07
C ASP A 151 -11.24 15.64 -0.19
N TYR A 152 -10.90 16.26 0.95
CA TYR A 152 -9.87 17.29 1.02
C TYR A 152 -8.49 16.78 0.59
N LEU A 153 -8.12 15.55 0.99
CA LEU A 153 -6.87 14.91 0.58
C LEU A 153 -6.84 14.63 -0.93
N ILE A 154 -7.94 14.14 -1.51
CA ILE A 154 -8.04 13.92 -2.96
C ILE A 154 -7.95 15.25 -3.71
N ALA A 155 -8.69 16.27 -3.30
CA ALA A 155 -8.63 17.60 -3.92
C ALA A 155 -7.22 18.20 -3.83
N SER A 156 -6.56 18.04 -2.68
CA SER A 156 -5.17 18.46 -2.46
C SER A 156 -4.19 17.74 -3.39
N ALA A 157 -4.40 16.44 -3.67
CA ALA A 157 -3.59 15.67 -4.59
C ALA A 157 -3.69 16.21 -6.03
N TYR A 158 -4.90 16.52 -6.51
CA TYR A 158 -5.09 17.13 -7.83
C TYR A 158 -4.53 18.55 -7.91
N HIS A 159 -4.67 19.34 -6.85
CA HIS A 159 -4.05 20.65 -6.76
C HIS A 159 -2.52 20.56 -6.78
N LEU A 160 -1.92 19.54 -6.16
CA LEU A 160 -0.48 19.33 -6.23
C LEU A 160 -0.04 18.84 -7.63
N CYS A 161 -0.87 18.08 -8.34
CA CYS A 161 -0.61 17.73 -9.74
C CYS A 161 -0.52 18.96 -10.64
N SER A 162 -1.33 20.00 -10.41
CA SER A 162 -1.28 21.23 -11.21
C SER A 162 -0.01 22.05 -10.99
N GLN A 163 0.72 21.80 -9.89
CA GLN A 163 2.01 22.44 -9.58
C GLN A 163 3.23 21.68 -10.12
N ILE A 164 3.03 20.49 -10.72
CA ILE A 164 4.08 19.74 -11.41
C ILE A 164 4.39 20.46 -12.72
N ARG A 165 5.66 20.87 -12.91
CA ARG A 165 6.06 21.71 -14.03
C ARG A 165 6.04 20.94 -15.35
N HIS A 166 6.55 19.72 -15.33
CA HIS A 166 6.62 18.86 -16.51
C HIS A 166 5.64 17.70 -16.36
N GLY A 167 4.63 17.66 -17.24
CA GLY A 167 3.69 16.55 -17.27
C GLY A 167 2.69 16.49 -16.11
N GLY A 168 2.37 17.63 -15.46
CA GLY A 168 1.34 17.68 -14.41
C GLY A 168 -0.03 17.19 -14.88
N HIS A 169 -0.41 17.46 -16.13
CA HIS A 169 -1.64 16.92 -16.73
C HIS A 169 -1.63 15.39 -16.80
N ARG A 170 -0.49 14.77 -17.13
CA ARG A 170 -0.35 13.32 -17.18
C ARG A 170 -0.43 12.72 -15.78
N SER A 171 0.21 13.34 -14.80
CA SER A 171 0.08 12.96 -13.38
C SER A 171 -1.39 12.99 -12.94
N ALA A 172 -2.11 14.08 -13.24
CA ALA A 172 -3.53 14.21 -12.89
C ALA A 172 -4.40 13.14 -13.58
N LEU A 173 -4.15 12.82 -14.85
CA LEU A 173 -4.88 11.77 -15.57
C LEU A 173 -4.61 10.37 -14.98
N ALA A 174 -3.35 10.04 -14.70
CA ALA A 174 -2.98 8.76 -14.10
C ALA A 174 -3.58 8.59 -12.70
N VAL A 175 -3.51 9.65 -11.89
CA VAL A 175 -4.11 9.70 -10.55
C VAL A 175 -5.62 9.55 -10.61
N GLY A 176 -6.28 10.25 -11.53
CA GLY A 176 -7.74 10.14 -11.66
C GLY A 176 -8.21 8.79 -12.15
N ARG A 177 -7.48 8.19 -13.10
CA ARG A 177 -7.69 6.79 -13.48
C ARG A 177 -7.55 5.86 -12.27
N ALA A 178 -6.46 6.00 -11.52
CA ALA A 178 -6.19 5.16 -10.35
C ALA A 178 -7.28 5.31 -9.28
N SER A 179 -7.73 6.53 -8.99
CA SER A 179 -8.82 6.79 -8.05
C SER A 179 -10.14 6.15 -8.50
N MET A 180 -10.51 6.28 -9.79
CA MET A 180 -11.73 5.66 -10.31
C MET A 180 -11.67 4.12 -10.24
N VAL A 181 -10.54 3.54 -10.64
CA VAL A 181 -10.33 2.09 -10.60
C VAL A 181 -10.37 1.56 -9.17
N LEU A 182 -9.73 2.25 -8.23
CA LEU A 182 -9.74 1.90 -6.81
C LEU A 182 -11.15 1.95 -6.24
N CYS A 183 -11.89 3.04 -6.45
CA CYS A 183 -13.28 3.16 -5.99
C CYS A 183 -14.16 2.07 -6.60
N ALA A 184 -13.99 1.72 -7.88
CA ALA A 184 -14.71 0.63 -8.51
C ALA A 184 -14.35 -0.74 -7.87
N GLY A 185 -13.09 -0.96 -7.52
CA GLY A 185 -12.64 -2.13 -6.78
C GLY A 185 -13.27 -2.24 -5.39
N GLU A 186 -13.36 -1.12 -4.66
CA GLU A 186 -14.02 -1.08 -3.35
C GLU A 186 -15.52 -1.39 -3.46
N LEU A 187 -16.21 -0.79 -4.44
CA LEU A 187 -17.62 -1.07 -4.71
C LEU A 187 -17.85 -2.54 -5.07
N LEU A 188 -16.96 -3.14 -5.87
CA LEU A 188 -17.02 -4.56 -6.21
C LEU A 188 -16.84 -5.43 -4.97
N GLN A 189 -15.87 -5.12 -4.10
CA GLN A 189 -15.67 -5.84 -2.83
C GLN A 189 -16.90 -5.73 -1.92
N LEU A 190 -17.49 -4.54 -1.80
CA LEU A 190 -18.71 -4.31 -1.02
C LEU A 190 -19.90 -5.09 -1.57
N HIS A 191 -20.05 -5.14 -2.90
CA HIS A 191 -21.10 -5.93 -3.55
C HIS A 191 -21.00 -7.44 -3.23
N HIS A 192 -19.77 -7.93 -3.06
CA HIS A 192 -19.48 -9.33 -2.73
C HIS A 192 -19.26 -9.60 -1.24
N ARG A 193 -19.62 -8.66 -0.36
CA ARG A 193 -19.58 -8.89 1.09
C ARG A 193 -20.47 -10.09 1.46
N ASP A 194 -19.94 -10.99 2.29
CA ASP A 194 -20.59 -12.24 2.72
C ASP A 194 -20.96 -13.21 1.57
N ASN A 195 -20.43 -12.98 0.35
CA ASN A 195 -20.66 -13.85 -0.78
C ASN A 195 -19.65 -15.00 -0.82
N TYR A 196 -19.93 -16.09 -0.10
CA TYR A 196 -19.10 -17.31 -0.05
C TYR A 196 -19.07 -18.15 -1.35
N SER A 197 -19.67 -17.64 -2.42
CA SER A 197 -19.58 -18.19 -3.77
C SER A 197 -18.66 -17.38 -4.70
N LEU A 198 -18.02 -16.33 -4.19
CA LEU A 198 -17.06 -15.51 -4.93
C LEU A 198 -15.96 -16.40 -5.54
N ASP A 199 -15.76 -16.25 -6.85
CA ASP A 199 -14.76 -16.98 -7.59
C ASP A 199 -13.38 -16.30 -7.56
N GLU A 200 -12.36 -17.07 -7.90
CA GLU A 200 -10.97 -16.60 -7.87
C GLU A 200 -10.72 -15.45 -8.86
N ARG A 201 -11.39 -15.45 -10.01
CA ARG A 201 -11.27 -14.36 -11.00
C ARG A 201 -11.72 -13.03 -10.39
N THR A 202 -12.85 -13.05 -9.69
CA THR A 202 -13.42 -11.88 -9.03
C THR A 202 -12.54 -11.43 -7.86
N TYR A 203 -11.96 -12.36 -7.09
CA TYR A 203 -10.95 -12.03 -6.07
C TYR A 203 -9.79 -11.24 -6.68
N PHE A 204 -9.19 -11.77 -7.76
CA PHE A 204 -8.07 -11.09 -8.42
C PHE A 204 -8.46 -9.72 -8.97
N GLU A 205 -9.66 -9.57 -9.53
CA GLU A 205 -10.15 -8.27 -9.99
C GLU A 205 -10.30 -7.26 -8.84
N ILE A 206 -10.78 -7.67 -7.67
CA ILE A 206 -10.89 -6.80 -6.50
C ILE A 206 -9.50 -6.32 -6.06
N VAL A 207 -8.55 -7.24 -5.85
CA VAL A 207 -7.22 -6.87 -5.31
C VAL A 207 -6.38 -6.08 -6.32
N ASP A 208 -6.52 -6.37 -7.62
CA ASP A 208 -5.88 -5.62 -8.69
C ASP A 208 -6.34 -4.15 -8.68
N ARG A 209 -7.65 -3.93 -8.59
CA ARG A 209 -8.24 -2.59 -8.59
C ARG A 209 -7.96 -1.83 -7.29
N LYS A 210 -8.22 -2.45 -6.15
CA LYS A 210 -8.18 -1.79 -4.82
C LYS A 210 -6.76 -1.46 -4.38
N THR A 211 -5.84 -2.42 -4.54
CA THR A 211 -4.50 -2.31 -3.97
C THR A 211 -3.45 -2.08 -5.05
N ALA A 212 -3.48 -2.86 -6.13
CA ALA A 212 -2.40 -2.88 -7.11
C ALA A 212 -2.37 -1.65 -8.02
N GLU A 213 -3.52 -1.08 -8.39
CA GLU A 213 -3.59 0.06 -9.33
C GLU A 213 -2.80 1.29 -8.86
N LEU A 214 -2.88 1.66 -7.58
CA LEU A 214 -2.16 2.84 -7.07
C LEU A 214 -0.65 2.58 -6.96
N ILE A 215 -0.25 1.33 -6.74
CA ILE A 215 1.17 0.91 -6.76
C ILE A 215 1.69 0.94 -8.21
N ALA A 216 0.92 0.39 -9.16
CA ALA A 216 1.22 0.45 -10.59
C ALA A 216 1.39 1.90 -11.07
N THR A 217 0.45 2.78 -10.69
CA THR A 217 0.49 4.21 -11.01
C THR A 217 1.70 4.91 -10.39
N SER A 218 2.12 4.53 -9.18
CA SER A 218 3.34 5.06 -8.55
C SER A 218 4.59 4.71 -9.37
N CYS A 219 4.71 3.47 -9.82
CA CYS A 219 5.83 3.03 -10.66
C CYS A 219 5.81 3.71 -12.04
N GLU A 220 4.64 3.84 -12.67
CA GLU A 220 4.45 4.56 -13.95
C GLU A 220 4.93 6.01 -13.85
N LEU A 221 4.47 6.75 -12.82
CA LEU A 221 4.81 8.17 -12.66
C LEU A 221 6.29 8.39 -12.36
N GLY A 222 6.92 7.48 -11.60
CA GLY A 222 8.36 7.52 -11.38
C GLY A 222 9.15 7.45 -12.69
N ALA A 223 8.79 6.48 -13.54
CA ALA A 223 9.40 6.30 -14.85
C ALA A 223 9.18 7.52 -15.75
N PHE A 224 7.94 7.99 -15.85
CA PHE A 224 7.55 9.12 -16.69
C PHE A 224 8.32 10.40 -16.35
N HIS A 225 8.40 10.78 -15.07
CA HIS A 225 9.11 11.99 -14.64
C HIS A 225 10.62 11.90 -14.85
N SER A 226 11.15 10.72 -15.18
CA SER A 226 12.56 10.49 -15.51
C SER A 226 12.83 10.51 -17.01
N GLY A 227 11.81 10.85 -17.82
CA GLY A 227 11.91 10.93 -19.28
C GLY A 227 11.91 9.57 -19.97
N ALA A 228 11.45 8.51 -19.29
CA ALA A 228 11.31 7.19 -19.88
C ALA A 228 10.21 7.16 -20.95
N ASP A 229 10.34 6.27 -21.94
CA ASP A 229 9.32 6.09 -22.98
C ASP A 229 8.07 5.37 -22.45
N GLU A 230 7.00 5.33 -23.27
CA GLU A 230 5.73 4.69 -22.90
C GLU A 230 5.89 3.20 -22.62
N ALA A 231 6.79 2.51 -23.34
CA ALA A 231 7.02 1.09 -23.16
C ALA A 231 7.63 0.80 -21.79
N MET A 232 8.57 1.63 -21.33
CA MET A 232 9.16 1.54 -20.00
C MET A 232 8.17 1.94 -18.91
N CYS A 233 7.38 3.00 -19.13
CA CYS A 233 6.31 3.40 -18.20
C CYS A 233 5.29 2.27 -17.99
N ALA A 234 4.81 1.65 -19.08
CA ALA A 234 3.88 0.53 -19.03
C ALA A 234 4.49 -0.71 -18.35
N ARG A 235 5.77 -1.01 -18.62
CA ARG A 235 6.50 -2.11 -17.99
C ARG A 235 6.63 -1.92 -16.48
N LEU A 236 6.96 -0.72 -16.03
CA LEU A 236 7.07 -0.41 -14.60
C LEU A 236 5.69 -0.34 -13.93
N SER A 237 4.65 0.10 -14.65
CA SER A 237 3.27 -0.04 -14.19
C SER A 237 2.92 -1.52 -13.95
N GLU A 238 3.25 -2.41 -14.88
CA GLU A 238 2.94 -3.84 -14.74
C GLU A 238 3.77 -4.51 -13.62
N PHE A 239 5.02 -4.08 -13.43
CA PHE A 239 5.82 -4.47 -12.27
C PHE A 239 5.11 -4.09 -10.97
N GLY A 240 4.69 -2.83 -10.84
CA GLY A 240 3.96 -2.34 -9.67
C GLY A 240 2.63 -3.06 -9.45
N ARG A 241 1.91 -3.39 -10.53
CA ARG A 241 0.64 -4.13 -10.46
C ARG A 241 0.84 -5.53 -9.89
N LYS A 242 1.76 -6.32 -10.44
CA LYS A 242 2.07 -7.66 -9.93
C LYS A 242 2.56 -7.64 -8.48
N LEU A 243 3.42 -6.67 -8.16
CA LEU A 243 3.90 -6.46 -6.80
C LEU A 243 2.75 -6.16 -5.84
N GLY A 244 1.80 -5.31 -6.25
CA GLY A 244 0.64 -4.93 -5.44
C GLY A 244 -0.34 -6.09 -5.20
N VAL A 245 -0.59 -6.92 -6.21
CA VAL A 245 -1.41 -8.14 -6.03
C VAL A 245 -0.72 -9.12 -5.08
N ALA A 246 0.59 -9.36 -5.26
CA ALA A 246 1.36 -10.22 -4.36
C ALA A 246 1.35 -9.71 -2.91
N PHE A 247 1.47 -8.38 -2.74
CA PHE A 247 1.41 -7.72 -1.44
C PHE A 247 0.06 -7.96 -0.75
N GLN A 248 -1.05 -7.84 -1.47
CA GLN A 248 -2.37 -8.07 -0.90
C GLN A 248 -2.56 -9.53 -0.49
N ILE A 249 -2.14 -10.49 -1.33
CA ILE A 249 -2.22 -11.92 -0.98
C ILE A 249 -1.38 -12.22 0.27
N GLN A 250 -0.19 -11.61 0.41
CA GLN A 250 0.61 -11.75 1.62
C GLN A 250 -0.08 -11.14 2.84
N ASP A 251 -0.68 -9.96 2.71
CA ASP A 251 -1.41 -9.33 3.81
C ASP A 251 -2.63 -10.18 4.22
N ASP A 252 -3.37 -10.77 3.27
CA ASP A 252 -4.46 -11.71 3.52
C ASP A 252 -3.97 -12.98 4.26
N LEU A 253 -2.80 -13.50 3.88
CA LEU A 253 -2.17 -14.63 4.58
C LEU A 253 -1.78 -14.25 6.00
N LEU A 254 -1.18 -13.08 6.21
CA LEU A 254 -0.78 -12.59 7.53
C LEU A 254 -1.97 -12.37 8.45
N ASP A 255 -3.12 -11.92 7.94
CA ASP A 255 -4.36 -11.79 8.72
C ASP A 255 -4.86 -13.16 9.23
N LEU A 256 -4.60 -14.23 8.48
CA LEU A 256 -5.02 -15.60 8.83
C LEU A 256 -3.99 -16.37 9.68
N THR A 257 -2.70 -16.15 9.45
CA THR A 257 -1.63 -16.98 10.02
C THR A 257 -0.84 -16.26 11.12
N GLY A 258 -1.01 -14.94 11.25
CA GLY A 258 -0.44 -14.08 12.29
C GLY A 258 -0.58 -14.60 13.71
N THR A 259 0.35 -14.19 14.59
CA THR A 259 0.17 -14.25 16.04
C THR A 259 -0.26 -12.87 16.54
N GLU A 260 -1.09 -12.78 17.59
CA GLU A 260 -1.52 -11.49 18.16
C GLU A 260 -0.35 -10.53 18.44
N ALA A 261 0.81 -11.08 18.83
CA ALA A 261 2.03 -10.33 19.11
C ALA A 261 2.73 -9.74 17.85
N SER A 262 2.61 -10.38 16.68
CA SER A 262 3.27 -9.96 15.43
C SER A 262 2.40 -9.04 14.57
N VAL A 263 1.07 -9.26 14.57
CA VAL A 263 0.11 -8.50 13.74
C VAL A 263 -0.49 -7.30 14.49
N GLY A 264 -0.42 -7.30 15.84
CA GLY A 264 -0.91 -6.20 16.67
C GLY A 264 -2.44 -6.01 16.61
N LYS A 265 -3.17 -7.05 16.21
CA LYS A 265 -4.64 -7.14 16.08
C LYS A 265 -5.09 -8.59 16.29
N SER A 266 -6.38 -8.80 16.61
CA SER A 266 -7.03 -10.11 16.51
C SER A 266 -6.90 -10.66 15.08
N VAL A 267 -6.65 -11.96 14.97
CA VAL A 267 -6.50 -12.71 13.71
C VAL A 267 -7.89 -12.87 13.07
N GLY A 268 -7.99 -12.95 11.74
CA GLY A 268 -9.27 -13.23 11.05
C GLY A 268 -10.25 -12.07 10.93
N LYS A 269 -9.79 -10.81 10.97
CA LYS A 269 -10.66 -9.63 10.81
C LYS A 269 -11.30 -9.54 9.44
N ASP A 270 -10.62 -10.02 8.41
CA ASP A 270 -11.20 -9.99 7.08
C ASP A 270 -12.43 -10.92 7.00
N LEU A 271 -12.40 -12.04 7.75
CA LEU A 271 -13.57 -12.91 7.87
C LEU A 271 -14.70 -12.26 8.66
N GLU A 272 -14.41 -11.60 9.80
CA GLU A 272 -15.42 -10.86 10.58
C GLU A 272 -16.13 -9.79 9.74
N LYS A 273 -15.44 -9.25 8.72
CA LYS A 273 -15.96 -8.25 7.77
C LYS A 273 -16.61 -8.86 6.52
N GLY A 274 -16.75 -10.19 6.46
CA GLY A 274 -17.36 -10.87 5.33
C GLY A 274 -16.52 -10.85 4.06
N LYS A 275 -15.20 -10.65 4.16
CA LYS A 275 -14.30 -10.57 3.01
C LYS A 275 -13.78 -11.95 2.62
N MET A 276 -13.92 -12.26 1.33
CA MET A 276 -13.43 -13.50 0.73
C MET A 276 -11.97 -13.34 0.28
N THR A 277 -11.02 -13.81 1.08
CA THR A 277 -9.57 -13.81 0.74
C THR A 277 -9.18 -15.03 -0.09
N LEU A 278 -8.01 -14.98 -0.77
CA LEU A 278 -7.58 -16.06 -1.68
C LEU A 278 -7.57 -17.45 -1.03
N PRO A 279 -7.03 -17.64 0.20
CA PRO A 279 -7.05 -18.96 0.84
C PRO A 279 -8.47 -19.50 1.02
N LEU A 280 -9.43 -18.64 1.38
CA LEU A 280 -10.81 -19.06 1.60
C LEU A 280 -11.53 -19.34 0.29
N VAL A 281 -11.34 -18.50 -0.74
CA VAL A 281 -11.88 -18.72 -2.09
C VAL A 281 -11.40 -20.06 -2.65
N HIS A 282 -10.10 -20.33 -2.59
CA HIS A 282 -9.52 -21.60 -3.04
C HIS A 282 -10.03 -22.79 -2.22
N HIS A 283 -10.12 -22.65 -0.89
CA HIS A 283 -10.61 -23.70 0.00
C HIS A 283 -12.04 -24.11 -0.34
N LEU A 284 -12.95 -23.13 -0.44
CA LEU A 284 -14.36 -23.40 -0.71
C LEU A 284 -14.58 -23.99 -2.11
N ALA A 285 -13.73 -23.64 -3.09
CA ALA A 285 -13.79 -24.23 -4.42
C ALA A 285 -13.24 -25.68 -4.47
N SER A 286 -12.29 -26.02 -3.61
CA SER A 286 -11.56 -27.31 -3.64
C SER A 286 -12.07 -28.33 -2.62
N ALA A 287 -12.76 -27.90 -1.57
CA ALA A 287 -13.26 -28.77 -0.50
C ALA A 287 -14.41 -29.66 -0.98
N ASP A 288 -14.48 -30.88 -0.45
CA ASP A 288 -15.66 -31.72 -0.60
C ASP A 288 -16.90 -31.08 0.08
N ALA A 289 -18.09 -31.57 -0.25
CA ALA A 289 -19.35 -30.98 0.24
C ALA A 289 -19.47 -30.95 1.77
N LEU A 290 -18.93 -31.94 2.48
CA LEU A 290 -18.99 -32.01 3.95
C LEU A 290 -18.02 -31.01 4.58
N THR A 291 -16.78 -30.96 4.09
CA THR A 291 -15.76 -30.01 4.53
C THR A 291 -16.21 -28.58 4.24
N ARG A 292 -16.71 -28.31 3.04
CA ARG A 292 -17.27 -27.02 2.64
C ARG A 292 -18.42 -26.60 3.57
N GLY A 293 -19.38 -27.50 3.82
CA GLY A 293 -20.52 -27.22 4.71
C GLY A 293 -20.10 -26.90 6.14
N ARG A 294 -19.11 -27.62 6.67
CA ARG A 294 -18.53 -27.36 8.00
C ARG A 294 -17.85 -25.99 8.08
N THR A 295 -17.07 -25.63 7.06
CA THR A 295 -16.40 -24.33 7.02
C THR A 295 -17.43 -23.19 6.95
N LEU A 296 -18.48 -23.32 6.14
CA LEU A 296 -19.54 -22.30 6.06
C LEU A 296 -20.26 -22.13 7.41
N ALA A 297 -20.64 -23.24 8.06
CA ALA A 297 -21.25 -23.18 9.39
C ALA A 297 -20.32 -22.56 10.44
N LEU A 298 -19.01 -22.83 10.35
CA LEU A 298 -18.01 -22.21 11.22
C LEU A 298 -17.99 -20.68 11.02
N ILE A 299 -17.97 -20.21 9.77
CA ILE A 299 -17.95 -18.79 9.44
C ILE A 299 -19.22 -18.09 9.95
N GLU A 300 -20.40 -18.67 9.70
CA GLU A 300 -21.67 -18.12 10.19
C GLU A 300 -21.69 -18.02 11.73
N SER A 301 -21.18 -19.05 12.43
CA SER A 301 -21.12 -19.05 13.89
C SER A 301 -20.07 -18.09 14.48
N ALA A 302 -19.00 -17.80 13.73
CA ALA A 302 -17.94 -16.90 14.16
C ALA A 302 -18.43 -15.44 14.25
N GLY A 303 -19.36 -15.03 13.39
CA GLY A 303 -20.00 -13.71 13.45
C GLY A 303 -20.77 -13.45 14.75
N GLU A 304 -21.18 -14.50 15.48
CA GLU A 304 -21.95 -14.37 16.72
C GLU A 304 -21.10 -14.53 17.99
N ARG A 305 -20.01 -15.33 17.97
CA ARG A 305 -19.16 -15.64 19.15
C ARG A 305 -17.73 -16.10 18.80
N ALA A 306 -16.99 -15.38 17.97
CA ALA A 306 -15.59 -15.73 17.69
C ALA A 306 -14.74 -15.71 18.97
N GLY A 307 -14.27 -16.90 19.37
CA GLY A 307 -13.18 -17.08 20.32
C GLY A 307 -12.02 -17.82 19.64
N ALA A 308 -10.84 -17.81 20.26
CA ALA A 308 -9.58 -18.34 19.69
C ALA A 308 -9.66 -19.76 19.08
N GLY A 309 -10.61 -20.61 19.49
CA GLY A 309 -10.79 -21.95 18.92
C GLY A 309 -11.40 -21.99 17.52
N ALA A 310 -12.16 -20.96 17.11
CA ALA A 310 -12.77 -20.90 15.78
C ALA A 310 -11.72 -20.62 14.69
N GLU A 311 -10.76 -19.73 14.97
CA GLU A 311 -9.66 -19.39 14.08
C GLU A 311 -8.74 -20.58 13.82
N GLU A 312 -8.37 -21.32 14.86
CA GLU A 312 -7.53 -22.52 14.72
C GLU A 312 -8.22 -23.60 13.90
N THR A 313 -9.53 -23.77 14.10
CA THR A 313 -10.36 -24.70 13.31
C THR A 313 -10.41 -24.28 11.84
N LEU A 314 -10.61 -23.00 11.56
CA LEU A 314 -10.61 -22.47 10.19
C LEU A 314 -9.23 -22.66 9.54
N ARG A 315 -8.15 -22.34 10.24
CA ARG A 315 -6.79 -22.52 9.74
C ARG A 315 -6.50 -23.98 9.41
N ALA A 316 -6.95 -24.92 10.24
CA ALA A 316 -6.86 -26.35 9.98
C ALA A 316 -7.69 -26.77 8.74
N ALA A 317 -8.89 -26.23 8.57
CA ALA A 317 -9.71 -26.48 7.38
C ALA A 317 -9.04 -25.96 6.10
N LEU A 318 -8.53 -24.72 6.10
CA LEU A 318 -7.78 -24.15 4.98
C LEU A 318 -6.54 -24.98 4.65
N ALA A 319 -5.80 -25.43 5.66
CA ALA A 319 -4.63 -26.30 5.52
C ALA A 319 -4.98 -27.67 4.92
N SER A 320 -6.13 -28.27 5.27
CA SER A 320 -6.56 -29.57 4.75
C SER A 320 -6.72 -29.60 3.22
N THR A 321 -7.04 -28.45 2.63
CA THR A 321 -7.14 -28.26 1.17
C THR A 321 -5.88 -27.71 0.52
N GLY A 322 -4.82 -27.47 1.30
CA GLY A 322 -3.58 -26.84 0.81
C GLY A 322 -3.73 -25.36 0.44
N SER A 323 -4.81 -24.68 0.84
CA SER A 323 -5.16 -23.34 0.38
C SER A 323 -4.20 -22.25 0.86
N ILE A 324 -3.63 -22.41 2.05
CA ILE A 324 -2.58 -21.51 2.57
C ILE A 324 -1.33 -21.58 1.68
N ARG A 325 -0.90 -22.81 1.34
CA ARG A 325 0.24 -23.04 0.45
C ARG A 325 -0.04 -22.49 -0.95
N TYR A 326 -1.25 -22.72 -1.49
CA TYR A 326 -1.66 -22.21 -2.79
C TYR A 326 -1.53 -20.68 -2.88
N ALA A 327 -2.07 -19.96 -1.89
CA ALA A 327 -1.97 -18.51 -1.84
C ALA A 327 -0.51 -18.04 -1.71
N SER A 328 0.29 -18.70 -0.87
CA SER A 328 1.72 -18.37 -0.71
C SER A 328 2.50 -18.57 -2.03
N GLU A 329 2.33 -19.71 -2.69
CA GLU A 329 2.96 -20.00 -4.00
C GLU A 329 2.51 -19.02 -5.08
N THR A 330 1.25 -18.58 -5.03
CA THR A 330 0.70 -17.57 -5.94
C THR A 330 1.37 -16.22 -5.74
N ALA A 331 1.53 -15.76 -4.49
CA ALA A 331 2.25 -14.52 -4.19
C ALA A 331 3.72 -14.60 -4.65
N THR A 332 4.41 -15.72 -4.38
CA THR A 332 5.79 -15.95 -4.83
C THR A 332 5.90 -15.94 -6.36
N ARG A 333 4.94 -16.55 -7.07
CA ARG A 333 4.91 -16.53 -8.53
C ARG A 333 4.74 -15.11 -9.07
N LEU A 334 3.82 -14.33 -8.52
CA LEU A 334 3.60 -12.93 -8.91
C LEU A 334 4.85 -12.07 -8.67
N VAL A 335 5.55 -12.26 -7.55
CA VAL A 335 6.85 -11.59 -7.29
C VAL A 335 7.88 -11.98 -8.35
N ARG A 336 7.99 -13.27 -8.71
CA ARG A 336 8.91 -13.71 -9.77
C ARG A 336 8.59 -13.06 -11.11
N GLU A 337 7.32 -13.03 -11.49
CA GLU A 337 6.85 -12.35 -12.71
C GLU A 337 7.12 -10.84 -12.66
N ALA A 338 6.94 -10.20 -11.51
CA ALA A 338 7.28 -8.79 -11.32
C ALA A 338 8.79 -8.56 -11.53
N LYS A 339 9.65 -9.38 -10.92
CA LYS A 339 11.11 -9.28 -11.08
C LYS A 339 11.57 -9.46 -12.52
N ALA A 340 10.94 -10.35 -13.28
CA ALA A 340 11.23 -10.54 -14.70
C ALA A 340 11.00 -9.26 -15.54
N LEU A 341 10.02 -8.43 -15.17
CA LEU A 341 9.77 -7.16 -15.86
C LEU A 341 10.93 -6.16 -15.68
N LEU A 342 11.64 -6.23 -14.55
CA LEU A 342 12.80 -5.38 -14.26
C LEU A 342 14.06 -5.78 -15.05
N GLU A 343 14.09 -6.94 -15.71
CA GLU A 343 15.27 -7.40 -16.46
C GLU A 343 15.71 -6.41 -17.55
N ALA A 344 14.75 -5.75 -18.21
CA ALA A 344 15.02 -4.76 -19.26
C ALA A 344 15.63 -3.44 -18.75
N LEU A 345 15.60 -3.17 -17.46
CA LEU A 345 16.28 -2.01 -16.88
C LEU A 345 17.80 -2.24 -16.87
N ALA A 346 18.57 -1.17 -17.09
CA ALA A 346 20.01 -1.21 -16.90
C ALA A 346 20.37 -1.62 -15.45
N ALA A 347 21.47 -2.36 -15.30
CA ALA A 347 21.98 -2.73 -13.99
C ALA A 347 22.33 -1.45 -13.20
N SER A 348 21.70 -1.27 -12.05
CA SER A 348 21.87 -0.08 -11.20
C SER A 348 21.54 -0.42 -9.75
N PRO A 349 22.07 0.33 -8.77
CA PRO A 349 21.68 0.16 -7.37
C PRO A 349 20.16 0.28 -7.16
N ALA A 350 19.48 1.18 -7.88
CA ALA A 350 18.03 1.35 -7.81
C ALA A 350 17.28 0.08 -8.27
N LYS A 351 17.69 -0.54 -9.39
CA LYS A 351 17.15 -1.84 -9.84
C LYS A 351 17.35 -2.91 -8.77
N SER A 352 18.52 -2.99 -8.15
CA SER A 352 18.80 -3.95 -7.08
C SER A 352 17.91 -3.74 -5.86
N VAL A 353 17.65 -2.49 -5.46
CA VAL A 353 16.70 -2.20 -4.38
C VAL A 353 15.27 -2.58 -4.76
N LEU A 354 14.83 -2.34 -6.00
CA LEU A 354 13.51 -2.78 -6.47
C LEU A 354 13.36 -4.31 -6.41
N LEU A 355 14.40 -5.06 -6.79
CA LEU A 355 14.42 -6.53 -6.68
C LEU A 355 14.31 -6.98 -5.21
N LEU A 356 15.08 -6.37 -4.30
CA LEU A 356 15.01 -6.67 -2.87
C LEU A 356 13.65 -6.33 -2.27
N MET A 357 13.06 -5.20 -2.67
CA MET A 357 11.71 -4.83 -2.22
C MET A 357 10.67 -5.84 -2.71
N ALA A 358 10.83 -6.40 -3.92
CA ALA A 358 9.96 -7.43 -4.43
C ALA A 358 10.08 -8.74 -3.65
N ASP A 359 11.30 -9.17 -3.30
CA ASP A 359 11.52 -10.35 -2.45
C ASP A 359 10.93 -10.14 -1.04
N ALA A 360 11.16 -8.96 -0.47
CA ALA A 360 10.64 -8.58 0.84
C ALA A 360 9.10 -8.52 0.92
N VAL A 361 8.36 -8.63 -0.19
CA VAL A 361 6.90 -8.78 -0.15
C VAL A 361 6.52 -10.17 0.37
N VAL A 362 7.19 -11.22 -0.09
CA VAL A 362 6.87 -12.62 0.28
C VAL A 362 7.72 -13.14 1.44
N ASP A 363 8.88 -12.53 1.69
CA ASP A 363 9.73 -12.85 2.85
C ASP A 363 9.23 -12.23 4.17
N ARG A 364 8.01 -11.65 4.19
CA ARG A 364 7.36 -11.20 5.41
C ARG A 364 6.98 -12.39 6.28
N THR A 365 7.94 -12.87 7.05
CA THR A 365 7.74 -13.85 8.11
C THR A 365 7.84 -13.17 9.48
N TYR A 366 6.76 -13.31 10.25
CA TYR A 366 6.58 -13.18 11.72
C TYR A 366 7.61 -12.44 12.56
#